data_AF-G0EH88-F1
#
_entry.id   AF-G0EH88-F1
#
_cell.length_a   1.000
_cell.length_b   1.000
_cell.length_c   1.000
_cell.angle_alpha   90.00
_cell.angle_beta   90.00
_cell.angle_gamma   90.00
#
_symmetry.space_group_name_H-M   'P 1'
#
loop_
_entity.id
_entity.type
_entity.pdbx_description
1 polymer ?
#
loop_
_entity_poly.entity_id
_entity_poly.type
_entity_poly.pdbx_seq_one_letter_code
_entity_poly.pdbx_strand_id
1 'polypeptide(L)'
;MPKEVKTVEEFLEAAKRASECRVKKSYVYVKTENGVEKRPILKVKARTRRYLYTLKFEDYEKGLEFAKQLKDMVAKGEVCGGNLVVLDKDVEQQLS
;
A
#
# COMPACT_ATOMS: atom_id res chain seq x y z
N MET A 1 14.50 -0.53 -9.03
CA MET A 1 15.02 -0.12 -7.70
C MET A 1 13.85 0.24 -6.78
N PRO A 2 13.90 -0.09 -5.48
CA PRO A 2 12.90 0.36 -4.51
C PRO A 2 13.06 1.86 -4.22
N LYS A 3 11.94 2.57 -4.06
CA LYS A 3 11.92 3.96 -3.59
C LYS A 3 10.79 4.11 -2.58
N GLU A 4 11.09 4.62 -1.39
CA GLU A 4 10.07 4.93 -0.39
C GLU A 4 9.54 6.34 -0.62
N VAL A 5 8.22 6.52 -0.48
CA VAL A 5 7.53 7.82 -0.52
C VAL A 5 6.86 8.04 0.82
N LYS A 6 6.76 9.31 1.24
CA LYS A 6 6.31 9.65 2.59
C LYS A 6 4.87 10.15 2.63
N THR A 7 4.34 10.59 1.49
CA THR A 7 2.98 11.14 1.41
C THR A 7 2.11 10.39 0.41
N VAL A 8 0.80 10.54 0.56
CA VAL A 8 -0.20 9.95 -0.32
C VAL A 8 -0.12 10.59 -1.72
N GLU A 9 0.10 11.90 -1.78
CA GLU A 9 0.16 12.66 -3.04
C GLU A 9 1.35 12.20 -3.89
N GLU A 10 2.53 12.06 -3.30
CA GLU A 10 3.73 11.52 -3.98
C GLU A 10 3.47 10.11 -4.52
N PHE A 11 2.74 9.29 -3.75
CA PHE A 11 2.39 7.95 -4.16
C PHE A 11 1.41 7.95 -5.34
N LEU A 12 0.36 8.76 -5.30
CA LEU A 12 -0.63 8.85 -6.35
C LEU A 12 -0.04 9.35 -7.68
N GLU A 13 0.90 10.31 -7.64
CA GLU A 13 1.66 10.72 -8.82
C GLU A 13 2.49 9.59 -9.42
N ALA A 14 3.07 8.72 -8.58
CA ALA A 14 3.73 7.51 -9.06
C ALA A 14 2.72 6.48 -9.60
N ALA A 15 1.56 6.35 -8.98
CA ALA A 15 0.50 5.41 -9.34
C ALA A 15 -0.12 5.72 -10.71
N LYS A 16 -0.29 6.99 -11.09
CA LYS A 16 -0.79 7.42 -12.42
C LYS A 16 0.02 6.84 -13.59
N ARG A 17 1.32 6.64 -13.39
CA ARG A 17 2.26 6.09 -14.39
C ARG A 17 2.70 4.66 -14.10
N ALA A 18 2.11 4.03 -13.08
CA ALA A 18 2.39 2.65 -12.74
C ALA A 18 1.57 1.71 -13.61
N SER A 19 2.14 0.56 -13.96
CA SER A 19 1.42 -0.49 -14.69
C SER A 19 0.65 -1.43 -13.76
N GLU A 20 0.94 -1.36 -12.46
CA GLU A 20 0.37 -2.23 -11.43
C GLU A 20 0.59 -1.59 -10.05
N CYS A 21 -0.39 -1.73 -9.17
CA CYS A 21 -0.25 -1.47 -7.75
C CYS A 21 -0.39 -2.74 -6.94
N ARG A 22 0.33 -2.83 -5.82
CA ARG A 22 0.32 -3.98 -4.92
C ARG A 22 0.02 -3.54 -3.50
N VAL A 23 -0.87 -4.23 -2.82
CA VAL A 23 -1.12 -4.05 -1.39
C VAL A 23 -0.56 -5.26 -0.65
N LYS A 24 0.22 -4.98 0.40
CA LYS A 24 0.84 -6.02 1.23
C LYS A 24 0.73 -5.67 2.70
N LYS A 25 0.26 -6.63 3.51
CA LYS A 25 0.39 -6.60 4.96
C LYS A 25 1.82 -6.91 5.36
N SER A 26 2.31 -6.16 6.33
CA SER A 26 3.62 -6.37 6.94
C SER A 26 3.51 -6.16 8.45
N TYR A 27 4.62 -6.28 9.16
CA TYR A 27 4.66 -6.15 10.60
C TYR A 27 5.87 -5.32 11.00
N VAL A 28 5.70 -4.49 12.02
CA VAL A 28 6.78 -3.76 12.68
C VAL A 28 6.82 -4.15 14.14
N TYR A 29 8.02 -4.17 14.69
CA TYR A 29 8.27 -4.44 16.09
C TYR A 29 8.47 -3.10 16.79
N VAL A 30 7.60 -2.79 17.74
CA VAL A 30 7.63 -1.53 18.50
C VAL A 30 8.05 -1.85 19.92
N LYS A 31 9.05 -1.14 20.43
CA LYS A 31 9.48 -1.28 21.82
C LYS A 31 8.50 -0.50 22.71
N THR A 32 7.90 -1.18 23.66
CA THR A 32 6.99 -0.62 24.68
C THR A 32 7.60 -0.84 26.07
N GLU A 33 6.98 -0.26 27.09
CA GLU A 33 7.39 -0.44 28.50
C GLU A 33 7.34 -1.92 28.91
N ASN A 34 6.47 -2.71 28.28
CA ASN A 34 6.24 -4.13 28.56
C ASN A 34 7.02 -5.08 27.61
N GLY A 35 7.91 -4.56 26.76
CA GLY A 35 8.75 -5.38 25.86
C GLY A 35 8.66 -4.97 24.39
N VAL A 36 8.56 -5.95 23.49
CA VAL A 36 8.48 -5.73 22.04
C VAL A 36 7.12 -6.20 21.54
N GLU A 37 6.33 -5.28 21.02
CA GLU A 37 5.01 -5.56 20.46
C GLU A 37 5.09 -5.67 18.93
N LYS A 38 4.47 -6.70 18.36
CA LYS A 38 4.38 -6.89 16.92
C LYS A 38 3.08 -6.27 16.40
N ARG A 39 3.18 -5.15 15.69
CA ARG A 39 2.01 -4.44 15.13
C ARG A 39 1.90 -4.64 13.62
N PRO A 40 0.70 -4.93 13.10
CA PRO A 40 0.49 -4.99 11.66
C PRO A 40 0.61 -3.59 11.06
N ILE A 41 1.15 -3.53 9.84
CA ILE A 41 1.23 -2.32 9.03
C ILE A 41 0.79 -2.65 7.61
N LEU A 42 0.44 -1.64 6.83
CA LEU A 42 0.11 -1.82 5.42
C LEU A 42 1.15 -1.13 4.53
N LYS A 43 1.60 -1.83 3.49
CA LYS A 43 2.48 -1.28 2.45
C LYS A 43 1.76 -1.31 1.12
N VAL A 44 1.60 -0.13 0.53
CA VAL A 44 1.06 0.02 -0.81
C VAL A 44 2.21 0.33 -1.76
N LYS A 45 2.25 -0.34 -2.91
CA LYS A 45 3.37 -0.29 -3.83
C LYS A 45 2.90 0.02 -5.24
N ALA A 46 3.53 0.99 -5.91
CA ALA A 46 3.26 1.30 -7.31
C ALA A 46 4.45 0.86 -8.17
N ARG A 47 4.22 -0.05 -9.11
CA ARG A 47 5.25 -0.55 -10.02
C ARG A 47 5.26 0.29 -11.29
N THR A 48 6.31 1.10 -11.41
CA THR A 48 6.64 1.81 -12.65
C THR A 48 7.71 1.04 -13.42
N ARG A 49 8.02 1.48 -14.66
CA ARG A 49 9.07 0.86 -15.49
C ARG A 49 10.43 0.76 -14.80
N ARG A 50 10.82 1.78 -14.01
CA ARG A 50 12.17 1.87 -13.39
C ARG A 50 12.16 1.58 -11.89
N TYR A 51 11.08 1.95 -11.19
CA TYR A 51 11.04 1.95 -9.73
C TYR A 51 9.81 1.24 -9.18
N LEU A 52 9.97 0.71 -7.96
CA LEU A 52 8.89 0.26 -7.11
C LEU A 52 8.72 1.28 -5.98
N TYR A 53 7.74 2.15 -6.12
CA TYR A 53 7.41 3.16 -5.11
C TYR A 53 6.64 2.48 -3.99
N THR A 54 7.02 2.71 -2.74
CA THR A 54 6.36 2.11 -1.56
C THR A 54 5.91 3.22 -0.62
N LEU A 55 4.62 3.25 -0.31
CA LEU A 55 4.04 4.03 0.77
C LEU A 55 3.73 3.09 1.94
N LYS A 56 4.19 3.47 3.14
CA LYS A 56 4.02 2.68 4.36
C LYS A 56 3.03 3.39 5.29
N PHE A 57 2.02 2.66 5.74
CA PHE A 57 1.09 3.08 6.78
C PHE A 57 1.39 2.30 8.06
N GLU A 58 1.83 3.01 9.10
CA GLU A 58 2.08 2.41 10.43
C GLU A 58 0.77 2.10 11.17
N ASP A 59 -0.26 2.89 10.90
CA ASP A 59 -1.62 2.61 11.30
C ASP A 59 -2.29 1.72 10.23
N TYR A 60 -2.60 0.48 10.60
CA TYR A 60 -3.17 -0.50 9.68
C TYR A 60 -4.55 -0.09 9.15
N GLU A 61 -5.40 0.50 9.99
CA GLU A 61 -6.77 0.89 9.63
C GLU A 61 -6.74 2.04 8.62
N LYS A 62 -5.90 3.06 8.85
CA LYS A 62 -5.70 4.14 7.86
C LYS A 62 -5.15 3.61 6.54
N GLY A 63 -4.23 2.65 6.61
CA GLY A 63 -3.72 1.98 5.42
C GLY A 63 -4.82 1.25 4.64
N LEU A 64 -5.73 0.57 5.35
CA LEU A 64 -6.84 -0.17 4.76
C LEU A 64 -7.86 0.77 4.11
N GLU A 65 -8.18 1.88 4.75
CA GLU A 65 -9.04 2.93 4.18
C GLU A 65 -8.45 3.47 2.87
N PHE A 66 -7.17 3.81 2.86
CA PHE A 66 -6.48 4.24 1.65
C PHE A 66 -6.46 3.14 0.57
N ALA A 67 -6.27 1.87 0.95
CA ALA A 67 -6.30 0.76 0.01
C ALA A 67 -7.69 0.55 -0.64
N LYS A 68 -8.78 0.82 0.09
CA LYS A 68 -10.14 0.84 -0.48
C LYS A 68 -10.29 1.95 -1.50
N GLN A 69 -9.89 3.17 -1.16
CA GLN A 69 -9.90 4.31 -2.09
C GLN A 69 -9.08 4.02 -3.34
N LEU A 70 -7.87 3.45 -3.17
CA LEU A 70 -7.01 3.07 -4.28
C LEU A 70 -7.68 2.01 -5.17
N LYS A 71 -8.35 1.01 -4.59
CA LYS A 71 -9.09 -0.01 -5.34
C LYS A 71 -10.14 0.62 -6.25
N ASP A 72 -10.90 1.59 -5.76
CA ASP A 72 -11.89 2.31 -6.56
C ASP A 72 -11.26 3.11 -7.70
N MET A 73 -10.14 3.81 -7.44
CA MET A 73 -9.41 4.55 -8.47
C MET A 73 -8.83 3.62 -9.55
N VAL A 74 -8.34 2.44 -9.15
CA VAL A 74 -7.84 1.42 -10.08
C VAL A 74 -9.00 0.85 -10.92
N ALA A 75 -10.15 0.56 -10.30
CA ALA A 75 -11.33 0.05 -11.02
C ALA A 75 -11.86 1.06 -12.06
N LYS A 76 -11.73 2.37 -11.78
CA LYS A 76 -12.02 3.45 -12.73
C LYS A 76 -10.95 3.65 -13.80
N GLY A 77 -9.81 2.98 -13.69
CA GLY A 77 -8.69 3.12 -14.63
C GLY A 77 -7.87 4.40 -14.46
N GLU A 78 -8.02 5.13 -13.35
CA GLU A 78 -7.34 6.40 -13.11
C GLU A 78 -5.85 6.21 -12.78
N VAL A 79 -5.51 5.06 -12.19
CA VAL A 79 -4.16 4.75 -11.71
C VAL A 79 -3.80 3.28 -11.92
N CYS A 80 -2.50 2.99 -11.84
CA CYS A 80 -1.93 1.65 -11.82
C CYS A 80 -2.27 0.77 -13.03
N GLY A 81 -2.58 1.38 -14.17
CA GLY A 81 -2.96 0.66 -15.39
C GLY A 81 -4.21 -0.21 -15.23
N GLY A 82 -5.09 0.09 -14.26
CA GLY A 82 -6.26 -0.72 -13.95
C GLY A 82 -5.96 -2.04 -13.24
N ASN A 83 -4.73 -2.25 -12.75
CA ASN A 83 -4.31 -3.49 -12.11
C ASN A 83 -3.92 -3.29 -10.63
N LEU A 84 -4.71 -3.87 -9.72
CA LEU A 84 -4.43 -3.93 -8.29
C LEU A 84 -4.24 -5.39 -7.87
N VAL A 85 -3.10 -5.69 -7.27
CA VAL A 85 -2.78 -7.00 -6.71
C VAL A 85 -2.77 -6.93 -5.19
N VAL A 86 -3.64 -7.69 -4.53
CA VAL A 86 -3.61 -7.83 -3.08
C VAL A 86 -2.86 -9.13 -2.74
N LEU A 87 -1.76 -9.02 -2.00
CA LEU A 87 -0.85 -10.15 -1.78
C LEU A 87 -1.24 -11.04 -0.59
N ASP A 88 -2.08 -10.53 0.31
CA ASP A 88 -2.47 -11.20 1.54
C ASP A 88 -4.00 -11.42 1.55
N LYS A 89 -4.44 -12.67 1.74
CA LYS A 89 -5.86 -13.05 1.61
C LYS A 89 -6.78 -12.38 2.63
N ASP A 90 -6.28 -12.13 3.84
CA ASP A 90 -7.03 -11.43 4.89
C ASP A 90 -7.28 -9.97 4.51
N VAL A 91 -6.30 -9.31 3.89
CA VAL A 91 -6.47 -7.96 3.34
C VAL A 91 -7.46 -7.98 2.18
N GLU A 92 -7.38 -8.96 1.29
CA GLU A 92 -8.30 -9.09 0.15
C GLU A 92 -9.77 -9.21 0.62
N GLN A 93 -10.02 -10.02 1.65
CA GLN A 93 -11.34 -10.13 2.27
C GLN A 93 -11.83 -8.82 2.89
N GLN A 94 -10.94 -8.02 3.48
CA GLN A 94 -11.27 -6.72 4.08
C GLN A 94 -11.50 -5.60 3.04
N LEU A 95 -11.02 -5.80 1.81
CA LEU A 95 -11.20 -4.90 0.68
C LEU A 95 -12.36 -5.30 -0.23
N SER A 96 -12.93 -6.50 -0.04
CA SER A 96 -14.08 -7.02 -0.78
C SER A 96 -15.37 -6.36 -0.29
#